data_AF-A0A671TQM9-F1
#
_entry.id   AF-A0A671TQM9-F1
#
_cell.length_a   1.000
_cell.length_b   1.000
_cell.length_c   1.000
_cell.angle_alpha   90.00
_cell.angle_beta   90.00
_cell.angle_gamma   90.00
#
_symmetry.space_group_name_H-M   'P 1'
#
loop_
_entity.id
_entity.type
_entity.pdbx_description
1 polymer ?
#
loop_
_entity_poly.entity_id
_entity_poly.type
_entity_poly.pdbx_seq_one_letter_code
_entity_poly.pdbx_strand_id
1 'polypeptide(L)'
;WKLEWISAQIFLYTYFILFLSLLRNKVFSDASTGSLTVIFVSPGQSDVIGSHQPVKVLVSDDIILPCHLEPPLDVTTLSVEWRRGPVLVHVYRNRRDDPVSQDQNFKGRTSLFQDEMTRGNISLKLTDVTEQDAGNYTCSVPKLQRSSVTLVVEPPPARGKCLLQISSVCHSTGESFSSQVLKHHLLDSC
;
A
#
# COMPACT_ATOMS: atom_id res chain seq x y z
N TRP A 1 -27.22 -52.14 -18.63
CA TRP A 1 -25.90 -51.85 -19.24
C TRP A 1 -25.82 -50.47 -19.87
N LYS A 2 -26.58 -50.09 -20.91
CA LYS A 2 -26.43 -48.76 -21.58
C LYS A 2 -26.82 -47.54 -20.74
N LEU A 3 -27.77 -47.69 -19.82
CA LEU A 3 -28.25 -46.62 -18.93
C LEU A 3 -27.29 -46.31 -17.77
N GLU A 4 -26.52 -47.29 -17.30
CA GLU A 4 -25.57 -47.12 -16.18
C GLU A 4 -24.34 -46.28 -16.57
N TRP A 5 -23.89 -46.40 -17.82
CA TRP A 5 -22.83 -45.55 -18.37
C TRP A 5 -23.27 -44.10 -18.54
N ILE A 6 -24.53 -43.89 -18.93
CA ILE A 6 -25.09 -42.55 -19.10
C ILE A 6 -25.25 -41.88 -17.72
N SER A 7 -25.70 -42.60 -16.70
CA SER A 7 -25.77 -42.05 -15.34
C SER A 7 -24.38 -41.69 -14.80
N ALA A 8 -23.37 -42.56 -14.97
CA ALA A 8 -22.02 -42.27 -14.53
C ALA A 8 -21.43 -41.04 -15.22
N GLN A 9 -21.65 -40.88 -16.53
CA GLN A 9 -21.20 -39.72 -17.28
C GLN A 9 -21.92 -38.43 -16.87
N ILE A 10 -23.21 -38.50 -16.56
CA ILE A 10 -23.98 -37.37 -16.02
C ILE A 10 -23.49 -37.00 -14.61
N PHE A 11 -23.18 -37.97 -13.74
CA PHE A 11 -22.62 -37.70 -12.42
C PHE A 11 -21.24 -37.04 -12.50
N LEU A 12 -20.38 -37.51 -13.40
CA LEU A 12 -19.07 -36.89 -13.64
C LEU A 12 -19.21 -35.50 -14.24
N TYR A 13 -20.13 -35.30 -15.19
CA TYR A 13 -20.38 -34.01 -15.82
C TYR A 13 -20.98 -33.00 -14.84
N THR A 14 -21.95 -33.41 -14.02
CA THR A 14 -22.53 -32.55 -12.97
C THR A 14 -21.53 -32.23 -11.88
N TYR A 15 -20.71 -33.19 -11.44
CA TYR A 15 -19.60 -32.93 -10.53
C TYR A 15 -18.57 -31.98 -11.14
N PHE A 16 -18.25 -32.13 -12.43
CA PHE A 16 -17.36 -31.24 -13.16
C PHE A 16 -17.94 -29.83 -13.29
N ILE A 17 -19.24 -29.67 -13.59
CA ILE A 17 -19.92 -28.37 -13.63
C ILE A 17 -19.98 -27.75 -12.23
N LEU A 18 -20.24 -28.53 -11.18
CA LEU A 18 -20.19 -28.06 -9.79
C LEU A 18 -18.76 -27.63 -9.42
N PHE A 19 -17.75 -28.41 -9.78
CA PHE A 19 -16.35 -28.07 -9.59
C PHE A 19 -15.94 -26.80 -10.35
N LEU A 20 -16.40 -26.62 -11.59
CA LEU A 20 -16.19 -25.39 -12.37
C LEU A 20 -16.93 -24.19 -11.76
N SER A 21 -18.14 -24.39 -11.22
CA SER A 21 -18.93 -23.32 -10.57
C SER A 21 -18.32 -22.84 -9.25
N LEU A 22 -17.45 -23.66 -8.66
CA LEU A 22 -16.67 -23.35 -7.47
C LEU A 22 -15.41 -22.53 -7.80
N LEU A 23 -14.95 -22.53 -9.05
CA LEU A 23 -13.78 -21.76 -9.49
C LEU A 23 -14.15 -20.28 -9.66
N ARG A 24 -13.37 -19.39 -9.04
CA ARG A 24 -13.53 -17.95 -9.25
C ARG A 24 -12.74 -17.52 -10.48
N ASN A 25 -13.43 -16.96 -11.48
CA ASN A 25 -12.79 -16.45 -12.69
C ASN A 25 -12.07 -15.12 -12.36
N LYS A 26 -10.77 -15.02 -12.65
CA LYS A 26 -10.07 -13.75 -12.76
C LYS A 26 -9.76 -13.46 -14.22
N VAL A 27 -10.05 -12.24 -14.67
CA VAL A 27 -9.69 -11.74 -16.00
C VAL A 27 -8.39 -10.95 -15.85
N PHE A 28 -7.30 -11.46 -16.43
CA PHE A 28 -6.02 -10.76 -16.49
C PHE A 28 -5.78 -10.25 -17.91
N SER A 29 -5.47 -8.96 -18.03
CA SER A 29 -5.09 -8.32 -19.29
C SER A 29 -3.57 -8.25 -19.36
N ASP A 30 -2.98 -8.96 -20.32
CA ASP A 30 -1.56 -8.79 -20.64
C ASP A 30 -1.35 -7.46 -21.37
N ALA A 31 -0.60 -6.54 -20.76
CA ALA A 31 -0.34 -5.21 -21.29
C ALA A 31 0.51 -5.22 -22.58
N SER A 32 1.20 -6.32 -22.90
CA SER A 32 2.06 -6.45 -24.07
C SER A 32 1.34 -6.98 -25.31
N THR A 33 0.33 -7.84 -25.12
CA THR A 33 -0.38 -8.53 -26.22
C THR A 33 -1.86 -8.15 -26.33
N GLY A 34 -2.44 -7.50 -25.31
CA GLY A 34 -3.87 -7.20 -25.26
C GLY A 34 -4.76 -8.45 -25.12
N SER A 35 -4.17 -9.62 -24.84
CA SER A 35 -4.89 -10.88 -24.69
C SER A 35 -5.55 -10.95 -23.31
N LEU A 36 -6.84 -11.29 -23.29
CA LEU A 36 -7.60 -11.54 -22.06
C LEU A 36 -7.53 -13.04 -21.75
N THR A 37 -6.88 -13.38 -20.64
CA THR A 37 -6.84 -14.77 -20.15
C THR A 37 -7.80 -14.93 -18.98
N VAL A 38 -8.65 -15.96 -19.07
CA VAL A 38 -9.56 -16.36 -17.99
C VAL A 38 -8.89 -17.47 -17.20
N ILE A 39 -8.54 -17.19 -15.95
CA ILE A 39 -7.91 -18.16 -15.06
C ILE A 39 -8.95 -18.65 -14.07
N PHE A 40 -9.13 -19.96 -13.99
CA PHE A 40 -10.01 -20.61 -13.04
C PHE A 40 -9.24 -20.87 -11.74
N VAL A 41 -9.51 -20.09 -10.68
CA VAL A 41 -8.84 -20.26 -9.38
C VAL A 41 -9.68 -21.17 -8.49
N SER A 42 -9.10 -22.27 -8.00
CA SER A 42 -9.70 -23.15 -6.99
C SER A 42 -10.11 -22.36 -5.74
N PRO A 43 -11.33 -22.55 -5.21
CA PRO A 43 -11.70 -21.89 -3.97
C PRO A 43 -10.87 -22.51 -2.84
N GLY A 44 -10.08 -21.68 -2.16
CA GLY A 44 -9.33 -22.15 -0.99
C GLY A 44 -8.06 -21.36 -0.65
N GLN A 45 -7.57 -20.47 -1.51
CA GLN A 45 -6.34 -19.73 -1.20
C GLN A 45 -6.45 -18.27 -1.62
N SER A 46 -6.41 -17.37 -0.63
CA SER A 46 -6.25 -15.93 -0.86
C SER A 46 -4.78 -15.58 -0.96
N ASP A 47 -4.42 -14.85 -2.00
CA ASP A 47 -3.07 -14.34 -2.18
C ASP A 47 -2.91 -13.02 -1.43
N VAL A 48 -1.72 -12.78 -0.88
CA VAL A 48 -1.35 -11.50 -0.29
C VAL A 48 -0.71 -10.64 -1.38
N ILE A 49 -1.29 -9.49 -1.66
CA ILE A 49 -0.87 -8.57 -2.74
C ILE A 49 -0.41 -7.25 -2.12
N GLY A 50 0.88 -6.94 -2.29
CA GLY A 50 1.47 -5.63 -2.03
C GLY A 50 1.53 -4.77 -3.30
N SER A 51 1.88 -3.49 -3.15
CA SER A 51 2.10 -2.62 -4.32
C SER A 51 3.34 -3.05 -5.12
N HIS A 52 3.15 -3.19 -6.44
CA HIS A 52 4.23 -3.40 -7.41
C HIS A 52 5.06 -2.14 -7.68
N GLN A 53 4.50 -0.95 -7.42
CA GLN A 53 5.19 0.32 -7.60
C GLN A 53 5.72 0.85 -6.26
N PRO A 54 6.88 1.54 -6.27
CA PRO A 54 7.39 2.19 -5.07
C PRO A 54 6.40 3.25 -4.55
N VAL A 55 6.11 3.20 -3.26
CA VAL A 55 5.31 4.21 -2.57
C VAL A 55 6.25 5.33 -2.12
N LYS A 56 5.89 6.57 -2.43
CA LYS A 56 6.71 7.75 -2.16
C LYS A 56 6.07 8.59 -1.07
N VAL A 57 6.89 9.16 -0.19
CA VAL A 57 6.45 10.06 0.89
C VAL A 57 7.54 11.06 1.22
N LEU A 58 7.18 12.26 1.67
CA LEU A 58 8.12 13.24 2.20
C LEU A 58 8.49 12.91 3.66
N VAL A 59 9.63 13.41 4.11
CA VAL A 59 10.04 13.32 5.52
C VAL A 59 9.04 14.06 6.42
N SER A 60 8.71 13.49 7.57
CA SER A 60 7.76 13.94 8.60
C SER A 60 6.27 13.78 8.25
N ASP A 61 5.95 13.24 7.07
CA ASP A 61 4.57 12.92 6.69
C ASP A 61 4.15 11.51 7.14
N ASP A 62 2.85 11.25 7.11
CA ASP A 62 2.27 9.93 7.28
C ASP A 62 2.17 9.22 5.92
N ILE A 63 2.33 7.89 5.89
CA ILE A 63 2.15 7.09 4.69
C ILE A 63 1.33 5.82 4.96
N ILE A 64 0.71 5.32 3.89
CA ILE A 64 0.07 4.01 3.88
C ILE A 64 0.84 3.10 2.93
N LEU A 65 1.35 1.98 3.45
CA LEU A 65 1.91 0.90 2.65
C LEU A 65 0.78 -0.07 2.29
N PRO A 66 0.35 -0.12 1.02
CA PRO A 66 -0.81 -0.91 0.62
C PRO A 66 -0.46 -2.39 0.60
N CYS A 67 -1.29 -3.20 1.27
CA CYS A 67 -1.25 -4.65 1.17
C CYS A 67 -2.64 -5.22 1.47
N HIS A 68 -3.11 -6.16 0.65
CA HIS A 68 -4.45 -6.73 0.78
C HIS A 68 -4.50 -8.18 0.32
N LEU A 69 -5.60 -8.86 0.63
CA LEU A 69 -5.86 -10.22 0.19
C LEU A 69 -6.79 -10.24 -1.01
N GLU A 70 -6.48 -11.07 -2.00
CA GLU A 70 -7.31 -11.25 -3.19
C GLU A 70 -7.42 -12.75 -3.57
N PRO A 71 -8.58 -13.41 -3.40
CA PRO A 71 -9.86 -12.85 -2.94
C PRO A 71 -9.83 -12.18 -1.57
N PRO A 72 -10.69 -11.16 -1.35
CA PRO A 72 -10.99 -10.66 -0.02
C PRO A 72 -11.33 -11.81 0.93
N LEU A 73 -10.67 -11.82 2.09
CA LEU A 73 -10.83 -12.81 3.13
C LEU A 73 -10.83 -12.09 4.48
N ASP A 74 -11.73 -12.48 5.39
CA ASP A 74 -11.71 -11.97 6.75
C ASP A 74 -10.45 -12.46 7.48
N VAL A 75 -9.52 -11.54 7.73
CA VAL A 75 -8.26 -11.81 8.41
C VAL A 75 -8.25 -11.34 9.87
N THR A 76 -9.39 -10.90 10.42
CA THR A 76 -9.48 -10.43 11.82
C THR A 76 -9.02 -11.49 12.83
N THR A 77 -9.20 -12.77 12.50
CA THR A 77 -8.81 -13.92 13.34
C THR A 77 -7.40 -14.44 13.07
N LEU A 78 -6.75 -13.95 12.02
CA LEU A 78 -5.43 -14.37 11.59
C LEU A 78 -4.35 -13.45 12.14
N SER A 79 -3.11 -13.92 12.14
CA SER A 79 -1.96 -13.08 12.41
C SER A 79 -1.53 -12.35 11.14
N VAL A 80 -1.16 -11.08 11.28
CA VAL A 80 -0.57 -10.26 10.23
C VAL A 80 0.77 -9.75 10.74
N GLU A 81 1.81 -9.88 9.92
CA GLU A 81 3.14 -9.36 10.21
C GLU A 81 3.60 -8.41 9.12
N TRP A 82 4.19 -7.29 9.53
CA TRP A 82 4.97 -6.41 8.68
C TRP A 82 6.43 -6.43 9.12
N ARG A 83 7.33 -6.63 8.16
CA ARG A 83 8.78 -6.68 8.41
C ARG A 83 9.52 -5.79 7.43
N ARG A 84 10.70 -5.32 7.84
CA ARG A 84 11.68 -4.67 6.98
C ARG A 84 13.02 -5.38 7.15
N GLY A 85 13.34 -6.26 6.20
CA GLY A 85 14.43 -7.22 6.40
C GLY A 85 14.22 -8.07 7.66
N PRO A 86 15.16 -8.11 8.62
CA PRO A 86 15.00 -8.83 9.88
C PRO A 86 14.13 -8.07 10.92
N VAL A 87 13.88 -6.78 10.71
CA VAL A 87 13.22 -5.91 11.69
C VAL A 87 11.70 -6.13 11.66
N LEU A 88 11.09 -6.29 12.83
CA LEU A 88 9.66 -6.47 12.98
C LEU A 88 8.97 -5.10 13.13
N VAL A 89 8.31 -4.66 12.06
CA VAL A 89 7.71 -3.32 11.95
C VAL A 89 6.36 -3.29 12.65
N HIS A 90 5.49 -4.26 12.37
CA HIS A 90 4.18 -4.36 12.99
C HIS A 90 3.70 -5.81 13.13
N VAL A 91 3.00 -6.09 14.22
CA VAL A 91 2.43 -7.40 14.50
C VAL A 91 1.01 -7.23 14.97
N TYR A 92 0.10 -7.92 14.30
CA TYR A 92 -1.26 -8.13 14.76
C TYR A 92 -1.48 -9.61 15.00
N ARG A 93 -1.95 -9.98 16.19
CA ARG A 93 -2.27 -11.36 16.56
C ARG A 93 -3.25 -11.39 17.72
N ASN A 94 -4.03 -12.47 17.82
CA ASN A 94 -5.06 -12.59 18.85
C ASN A 94 -6.06 -11.43 18.85
N ARG A 95 -6.45 -10.97 17.65
CA ARG A 95 -7.40 -9.88 17.41
C ARG A 95 -6.97 -8.50 17.92
N ARG A 96 -5.67 -8.25 18.05
CA ARG A 96 -5.13 -6.96 18.50
C ARG A 96 -3.71 -6.75 18.00
N ASP A 97 -3.29 -5.49 18.00
CA ASP A 97 -1.90 -5.11 17.78
C ASP A 97 -1.04 -5.62 18.95
N ASP A 98 0.18 -6.06 18.65
CA ASP A 98 1.17 -6.53 19.63
C ASP A 98 2.43 -5.65 19.60
N PRO A 99 2.40 -4.51 20.31
CA PRO A 99 3.54 -3.59 20.33
C PRO A 99 4.73 -4.10 21.13
N VAL A 100 4.59 -5.17 21.92
CA VAL A 100 5.69 -5.72 22.74
C VAL A 100 6.76 -6.34 21.84
N SER A 101 6.33 -7.01 20.77
CA SER A 101 7.21 -7.71 19.83
C SER A 101 7.83 -6.80 18.77
N GLN A 102 7.30 -5.59 18.58
CA GLN A 102 7.77 -4.63 17.58
C GLN A 102 9.15 -4.07 17.92
N ASP A 103 9.91 -3.73 16.88
CA ASP A 103 11.15 -2.95 17.02
C ASP A 103 10.85 -1.55 17.58
N GLN A 104 11.77 -1.05 18.41
CA GLN A 104 11.58 0.18 19.17
C GLN A 104 11.37 1.40 18.27
N ASN A 105 11.93 1.41 17.06
CA ASN A 105 11.80 2.54 16.12
C ASN A 105 10.40 2.67 15.50
N PHE A 106 9.57 1.63 15.59
CA PHE A 106 8.23 1.57 14.97
C PHE A 106 7.08 1.57 15.98
N LYS A 107 7.37 1.42 17.28
CA LYS A 107 6.36 1.44 18.34
C LYS A 107 5.67 2.80 18.39
N GLY A 108 4.34 2.77 18.43
CA GLY A 108 3.51 3.99 18.45
C GLY A 108 3.44 4.75 17.13
N ARG A 109 4.18 4.32 16.10
CA ARG A 109 4.19 4.94 14.76
C ARG A 109 3.43 4.12 13.72
N THR A 110 3.03 2.90 14.06
CA THR A 110 2.45 1.95 13.11
C THR A 110 1.09 1.44 13.55
N SER A 111 0.17 1.27 12.60
CA SER A 111 -1.17 0.71 12.85
C SER A 111 -1.74 0.04 11.60
N LEU A 112 -2.67 -0.90 11.80
CA LEU A 112 -3.48 -1.49 10.72
C LEU A 112 -4.89 -0.90 10.70
N PHE A 113 -5.57 -1.00 9.56
CA PHE A 113 -6.96 -0.62 9.39
C PHE A 113 -7.89 -1.74 9.87
N GLN A 114 -8.06 -1.88 11.19
CA GLN A 114 -8.77 -3.01 11.80
C GLN A 114 -10.21 -3.19 11.27
N ASP A 115 -10.94 -2.10 11.02
CA ASP A 115 -12.30 -2.15 10.47
C ASP A 115 -12.37 -2.76 9.06
N GLU A 116 -11.26 -2.68 8.31
CA GLU A 116 -11.17 -3.16 6.93
C GLU A 116 -10.56 -4.57 6.81
N MET A 117 -10.09 -5.14 7.92
CA MET A 117 -9.53 -6.50 7.96
C MET A 117 -10.59 -7.57 7.64
N THR A 118 -11.87 -7.27 7.88
CA THR A 118 -13.00 -8.13 7.47
C THR A 118 -13.08 -8.31 5.95
N ARG A 119 -12.51 -7.36 5.18
CA ARG A 119 -12.44 -7.38 3.72
C ARG A 119 -11.02 -7.68 3.21
N GLY A 120 -10.13 -8.17 4.08
CA GLY A 120 -8.77 -8.54 3.71
C GLY A 120 -7.82 -7.37 3.51
N ASN A 121 -8.14 -6.15 3.98
CA ASN A 121 -7.16 -5.07 3.98
C ASN A 121 -6.17 -5.27 5.15
N ILE A 122 -4.87 -5.35 4.83
CA ILE A 122 -3.78 -5.45 5.80
C ILE A 122 -2.73 -4.36 5.59
N SER A 123 -3.14 -3.24 5.00
CA SER A 123 -2.29 -2.08 4.74
C SER A 123 -1.79 -1.50 6.05
N LEU A 124 -0.53 -1.06 6.04
CA LEU A 124 0.13 -0.48 7.21
C LEU A 124 0.11 1.03 7.11
N LYS A 125 -0.43 1.71 8.12
CA LYS A 125 -0.18 3.14 8.32
C LYS A 125 1.12 3.30 9.11
N LEU A 126 2.05 4.11 8.59
CA LEU A 126 3.28 4.52 9.27
C LEU A 126 3.27 6.05 9.40
N THR A 127 3.47 6.57 10.60
CA THR A 127 3.44 8.01 10.91
C THR A 127 4.82 8.59 11.14
N ASP A 128 4.94 9.90 10.92
CA ASP A 128 6.17 10.68 11.16
C ASP A 128 7.38 10.05 10.45
N VAL A 129 7.28 9.85 9.13
CA VAL A 129 8.27 9.09 8.35
C VAL A 129 9.62 9.80 8.33
N THR A 130 10.69 9.04 8.56
CA THR A 130 12.08 9.52 8.53
C THR A 130 12.81 8.93 7.32
N GLU A 131 13.93 9.52 6.92
CA GLU A 131 14.79 8.96 5.85
C GLU A 131 15.24 7.52 6.15
N GLN A 132 15.40 7.19 7.44
CA GLN A 132 15.78 5.86 7.88
C GLN A 132 14.67 4.83 7.68
N ASP A 133 13.43 5.25 7.42
CA ASP A 133 12.30 4.35 7.18
C ASP A 133 12.27 3.80 5.76
N ALA A 134 13.01 4.39 4.81
CA ALA A 134 13.08 3.91 3.44
C ALA A 134 13.50 2.43 3.34
N GLY A 135 13.01 1.73 2.32
CA GLY A 135 13.41 0.36 2.01
C GLY A 135 12.25 -0.57 1.64
N ASN A 136 12.56 -1.87 1.61
CA ASN A 136 11.60 -2.91 1.24
C ASN A 136 10.93 -3.50 2.48
N TYR A 137 9.62 -3.36 2.52
CA TYR A 137 8.74 -3.93 3.53
C TYR A 137 8.11 -5.21 3.01
N THR A 138 7.87 -6.15 3.90
CA THR A 138 7.19 -7.41 3.62
C THR A 138 5.95 -7.48 4.48
N CYS A 139 4.78 -7.59 3.86
CA CYS A 139 3.53 -7.91 4.54
C CYS A 139 3.28 -9.42 4.42
N SER A 140 2.85 -10.06 5.50
CA SER A 140 2.56 -11.49 5.49
C SER A 140 1.39 -11.87 6.37
N VAL A 141 0.70 -12.91 5.93
CA VAL A 141 -0.25 -13.67 6.73
C VAL A 141 0.33 -15.08 6.82
N PRO A 142 0.92 -15.51 7.96
CA PRO A 142 1.70 -16.74 8.04
C PRO A 142 0.97 -18.02 7.59
N LYS A 143 -0.36 -18.05 7.70
CA LYS A 143 -1.19 -19.18 7.24
C LYS A 143 -1.45 -19.19 5.73
N LEU A 144 -1.05 -18.14 5.02
CA LEU A 144 -1.32 -17.92 3.60
C LEU A 144 -0.01 -17.68 2.85
N GLN A 145 0.34 -16.41 2.63
CA GLN A 145 1.48 -15.99 1.82
C GLN A 145 2.08 -14.66 2.33
N ARG A 146 3.05 -14.13 1.58
CA ARG A 146 3.68 -12.82 1.82
C ARG A 146 3.84 -12.06 0.52
N SER A 147 3.88 -10.74 0.61
CA SER A 147 4.18 -9.83 -0.50
C SER A 147 5.14 -8.75 -0.04
N SER A 148 5.69 -8.01 -1.00
CA SER A 148 6.67 -6.94 -0.74
C SER A 148 6.15 -5.60 -1.23
N VAL A 149 6.53 -4.53 -0.53
CA VAL A 149 6.21 -3.13 -0.85
C VAL A 149 7.47 -2.29 -0.64
N THR A 150 7.83 -1.46 -1.61
CA THR A 150 8.99 -0.57 -1.51
C THR A 150 8.55 0.82 -1.07
N LEU A 151 9.16 1.34 0.00
CA LEU A 151 8.99 2.72 0.46
C LEU A 151 10.21 3.56 0.04
N VAL A 152 9.94 4.68 -0.64
CA VAL A 152 10.92 5.69 -1.01
C VAL A 152 10.60 6.96 -0.24
N VAL A 153 11.58 7.46 0.52
CA VAL A 153 11.45 8.73 1.24
C VAL A 153 12.12 9.81 0.42
N GLU A 154 11.34 10.82 0.05
CA GLU A 154 11.81 11.97 -0.70
C GLU A 154 12.29 13.07 0.27
N PRO A 155 13.43 13.74 -0.03
CA PRO A 155 13.94 14.79 0.82
C PRO A 155 12.94 15.95 0.89
N PRO A 156 12.96 16.75 1.97
CA PRO A 156 12.13 17.95 2.04
C PRO A 156 12.40 18.83 0.81
N PRO A 157 11.36 19.42 0.20
CA PRO A 157 11.57 20.37 -0.88
C PRO A 157 12.54 21.44 -0.37
N ALA A 158 13.63 21.65 -1.11
CA ALA A 158 14.60 22.68 -0.77
C ALA A 158 13.81 23.99 -0.67
N ARG A 159 13.77 24.59 0.54
CA ARG A 159 13.23 25.95 0.71
C ARG A 159 13.89 26.78 -0.38
N GLY A 160 13.07 27.25 -1.32
CA GLY A 160 13.56 27.95 -2.49
C GLY A 160 14.52 29.02 -2.00
N LYS A 161 15.74 29.02 -2.53
CA LYS A 161 16.54 30.24 -2.45
C LYS A 161 15.67 31.29 -3.11
N CYS A 162 15.14 32.23 -2.33
CA CYS A 162 14.66 33.50 -2.89
C CYS A 162 15.85 34.07 -3.65
N LEU A 163 15.89 33.80 -4.95
CA LEU A 163 16.74 34.54 -5.86
C LEU A 163 16.11 35.92 -5.89
N LEU A 164 16.61 36.80 -5.03
CA LEU A 164 16.38 38.23 -5.15
C LEU A 164 16.91 38.63 -6.53
N GLN A 165 16.05 38.57 -7.55
CA GLN A 165 16.26 39.31 -8.78
C GLN A 165 16.07 40.77 -8.38
N ILE A 166 17.12 41.39 -7.85
CA ILE A 166 17.18 42.84 -7.73
C ILE A 166 17.30 43.35 -9.16
N SER A 167 16.17 43.48 -9.87
CA SER A 167 16.13 44.25 -11.10
C SER A 167 16.37 45.70 -10.70
N SER A 168 17.58 46.21 -10.92
CA SER A 168 17.85 47.64 -10.85
C SER A 168 17.14 48.33 -12.00
N VAL A 169 15.89 48.71 -11.80
CA VAL A 169 15.23 49.71 -12.66
C VAL A 169 15.01 50.94 -11.80
N CYS A 170 15.99 51.84 -11.83
CA CYS A 170 15.81 53.19 -11.35
C CYS A 170 15.04 53.96 -12.43
N HIS A 171 13.72 54.12 -12.28
CA HIS A 171 13.02 55.18 -13.01
C HIS A 171 12.99 56.42 -12.12
N SER A 172 13.61 57.49 -12.62
CA SER A 172 13.70 58.79 -11.98
C SER A 172 12.36 59.49 -11.97
N THR A 173 11.52 59.21 -10.98
CA THR A 173 10.45 60.11 -10.53
C THR A 173 10.48 60.09 -9.01
N GLY A 174 10.90 61.21 -8.41
CA GLY A 174 11.26 61.32 -7.00
C GLY A 174 10.08 61.17 -6.05
N GLU A 175 9.75 59.94 -5.67
CA GLU A 175 9.02 59.64 -4.44
C GLU A 175 9.73 58.50 -3.68
N SER A 176 10.07 58.79 -2.42
CA SER A 176 10.69 57.86 -1.48
C SER A 176 9.65 56.83 -1.01
N PHE A 177 9.81 55.55 -1.39
CA PHE A 177 9.08 54.47 -0.74
C PHE A 177 9.89 53.89 0.43
N SER A 178 9.26 53.87 1.61
CA SER A 178 9.82 53.40 2.88
C SER A 178 10.09 51.89 2.87
N SER A 179 11.21 51.48 3.47
CA SER A 179 11.69 50.10 3.60
C SER A 179 10.76 49.14 4.33
N GLN A 180 9.70 49.66 4.97
CA GLN A 180 8.71 48.88 5.71
C GLN A 180 7.67 48.20 4.81
N VAL A 181 7.32 48.79 3.66
CA VAL A 181 6.31 48.22 2.74
C VAL A 181 6.84 47.00 2.01
N LEU A 182 8.14 47.00 1.67
CA LEU A 182 8.79 45.88 0.97
C LEU A 182 8.90 44.61 1.84
N LYS A 183 9.01 44.77 3.17
CA LYS A 183 9.04 43.63 4.11
C LYS A 183 7.70 42.92 4.21
N HIS A 184 6.59 43.65 4.09
CA HIS A 184 5.26 43.07 4.28
C HIS A 184 4.86 42.18 3.10
N HIS A 185 5.25 42.52 1.87
CA HIS A 185 4.97 41.70 0.69
C HIS A 185 5.83 40.43 0.59
N LEU A 186 6.99 40.39 1.25
CA LEU A 186 7.92 39.25 1.24
C LEU A 186 7.51 38.14 2.22
N LEU A 187 6.60 38.41 3.16
CA LEU A 187 6.08 37.40 4.09
C LEU A 187 4.86 36.64 3.54
N ASP A 188 4.17 37.20 2.55
CA ASP A 188 2.97 36.60 1.94
C ASP A 188 3.26 35.80 0.64
N SER A 189 4.53 35.62 0.27
CA SER A 189 4.96 34.87 -0.94
C SER A 189 6.05 33.81 -0.68
N CYS A 190 6.14 33.31 0.56
CA CYS A 190 6.95 32.15 0.92
C CYS A 190 6.10 30.99 1.42
#